data_AF-A0A356ZUN4-F1
#
_entry.id   AF-A0A356ZUN4-F1
#
_cell.length_a   1.000
_cell.length_b   1.000
_cell.length_c   1.000
_cell.angle_alpha   90.00
_cell.angle_beta   90.00
_cell.angle_gamma   90.00
#
_symmetry.space_group_name_H-M   'P 1'
#
loop_
_entity.id
_entity.type
_entity.pdbx_description
1 polymer ?
#
loop_
_entity_poly.entity_id
_entity_poly.type
_entity_poly.pdbx_seq_one_letter_code
_entity_poly.pdbx_strand_id
1 'polypeptide(L)'
;MSFLRSWGYAKDRPLTSYQEQRLNDLLDQYHEVQHKNFVDELDVTEAVIGRAVPFSELTVEEANKIAAHLNVRIALHTHFRDTLPSPPPSFAEETKWLNADRTLLDRVIARAGWDTGEYFLSPHPLDKV
;
A
#
# COMPACT_ATOMS: atom_id res chain seq x y z
N MET A 1 -12.28 9.08 -1.41
CA MET A 1 -11.40 10.25 -1.64
C MET A 1 -10.15 9.74 -2.34
N SER A 2 -9.56 10.50 -3.27
CA SER A 2 -8.26 10.17 -3.89
C SER A 2 -7.15 10.60 -2.94
N PHE A 3 -6.60 9.67 -2.15
CA PHE A 3 -5.59 9.91 -1.11
C PHE A 3 -4.23 10.29 -1.71
N LEU A 4 -3.82 9.65 -2.80
CA LEU A 4 -2.44 9.70 -3.33
C LEU A 4 -2.13 11.00 -4.10
N ARG A 5 -3.12 11.55 -4.83
CA ARG A 5 -2.94 12.83 -5.54
C ARG A 5 -2.84 14.05 -4.61
N SER A 6 -3.18 13.90 -3.34
CA SER A 6 -3.25 15.03 -2.40
C SER A 6 -1.88 15.47 -1.86
N TRP A 7 -0.83 14.64 -2.01
CA TRP A 7 0.50 14.88 -1.43
C TRP A 7 1.48 15.61 -2.37
N GLY A 8 1.01 15.96 -3.58
CA GLY A 8 1.70 16.81 -4.54
C GLY A 8 2.62 16.05 -5.51
N TYR A 9 3.01 16.74 -6.60
CA TYR A 9 3.78 16.19 -7.72
C TYR A 9 5.31 16.27 -7.56
N ALA A 10 5.81 16.89 -6.48
CA ALA A 10 7.25 16.98 -6.22
C ALA A 10 7.73 15.69 -5.55
N LYS A 11 7.98 14.67 -6.38
CA LYS A 11 8.26 13.28 -6.00
C LYS A 11 9.46 13.11 -5.05
N ASP A 12 10.55 13.83 -5.32
CA ASP A 12 11.83 13.68 -4.61
C ASP A 12 11.92 14.49 -3.31
N ARG A 13 10.85 15.21 -2.93
CA ARG A 13 10.89 16.02 -1.70
C ARG A 13 10.76 15.12 -0.47
N PRO A 14 11.39 15.48 0.65
CA PRO A 14 11.17 14.81 1.93
C PRO A 14 9.72 14.98 2.38
N LEU A 15 9.23 14.02 3.17
CA LEU A 15 7.92 14.12 3.79
C LEU A 15 7.82 15.30 4.76
N THR A 16 6.61 15.84 4.88
CA THR A 16 6.25 16.70 6.02
C THR A 16 5.77 15.83 7.18
N SER A 17 5.86 16.36 8.40
CA SER A 17 5.36 15.67 9.61
C SER A 17 3.87 15.30 9.52
N TYR A 18 3.08 16.08 8.77
CA TYR A 18 1.68 15.74 8.50
C TYR A 18 1.54 14.48 7.64
N GLN A 19 2.36 14.34 6.61
CA GLN A 19 2.33 13.16 5.72
C GLN A 19 2.84 11.91 6.45
N GLU A 20 3.87 12.05 7.27
CA GLU A 20 4.34 10.99 8.15
C GLU A 20 3.25 10.52 9.12
N GLN A 21 2.58 11.45 9.82
CA GLN A 21 1.47 11.10 10.71
C GLN A 21 0.37 10.34 9.97
N ARG A 22 0.05 10.74 8.74
CA ARG A 22 -0.94 10.03 7.92
C ARG A 22 -0.53 8.62 7.54
N LEU A 23 0.76 8.33 7.36
CA LEU A 23 1.25 6.97 7.15
C LEU A 23 1.13 6.13 8.42
N ASN A 24 1.45 6.71 9.57
CA ASN A 24 1.23 6.05 10.86
C ASN A 24 -0.25 5.72 11.09
N ASP A 25 -1.15 6.67 10.81
CA ASP A 25 -2.60 6.42 10.90
C ASP A 25 -3.08 5.28 9.98
N LEU A 26 -2.44 5.11 8.81
CA LEU A 26 -2.75 4.00 7.89
C LEU A 26 -2.19 2.67 8.40
N LEU A 27 -1.01 2.67 9.01
CA LEU A 27 -0.43 1.49 9.64
C LEU A 27 -1.31 1.02 10.81
N ASP A 28 -1.80 1.95 11.63
CA ASP A 28 -2.73 1.64 12.70
C ASP A 28 -4.04 1.04 12.17
N GLN A 29 -4.63 1.62 11.11
CA GLN A 29 -5.82 1.06 10.45
C GLN A 29 -5.57 -0.35 9.87
N TYR A 30 -4.36 -0.64 9.40
CA TYR A 30 -4.01 -1.99 8.97
C TYR A 30 -4.03 -2.98 10.15
N HIS A 31 -3.50 -2.58 11.31
CA HIS A 31 -3.53 -3.40 12.52
C HIS A 31 -4.93 -3.61 13.10
N GLU A 32 -5.86 -2.69 12.85
CA GLU A 32 -7.28 -2.86 13.20
C GLU A 32 -7.97 -3.97 12.39
N VAL A 33 -7.46 -4.32 11.20
CA VAL A 33 -8.10 -5.30 10.32
C VAL A 33 -7.29 -6.58 10.14
N GLN A 34 -5.98 -6.55 10.44
CA GLN A 34 -5.09 -7.70 10.44
C GLN A 34 -4.50 -7.93 11.83
N HIS A 35 -4.96 -8.97 12.51
CA HIS A 35 -4.56 -9.28 13.90
C HIS A 35 -3.53 -10.41 14.03
N LYS A 36 -3.18 -11.09 12.92
CA LYS A 36 -2.30 -12.27 12.95
C LYS A 36 -0.86 -11.96 12.54
N ASN A 37 -0.67 -10.99 11.65
CA ASN A 37 0.63 -10.62 11.10
C ASN A 37 0.88 -9.13 11.41
N PHE A 38 1.27 -8.84 12.65
CA PHE A 38 1.68 -7.49 13.04
C PHE A 38 2.99 -7.13 12.34
N VAL A 39 3.09 -5.89 11.87
CA VAL A 39 4.25 -5.33 11.18
C VAL A 39 4.53 -3.95 11.72
N ASP A 40 5.79 -3.54 11.79
CA ASP A 40 6.13 -2.15 12.10
C ASP A 40 6.40 -1.33 10.84
N GLU A 41 6.74 -0.05 10.99
CA GLU A 41 7.07 0.81 9.85
C GLU A 41 8.27 0.32 9.03
N LEU A 42 9.23 -0.36 9.67
CA LEU A 42 10.46 -0.85 9.03
C LEU A 42 10.15 -2.10 8.20
N ASP A 43 9.33 -3.00 8.72
CA ASP A 43 8.80 -4.15 8.00
C ASP A 43 8.03 -3.72 6.74
N VAL A 44 7.20 -2.67 6.88
CA VAL A 44 6.41 -2.13 5.78
C VAL A 44 7.31 -1.53 4.69
N THR A 45 8.30 -0.73 5.08
CA THR A 45 9.21 -0.08 4.14
C THR A 45 10.11 -1.09 3.45
N GLU A 46 10.66 -2.06 4.19
CA GLU A 46 11.44 -3.15 3.60
C GLU A 46 10.62 -3.92 2.57
N ALA A 47 9.38 -4.30 2.90
CA ALA A 47 8.53 -5.07 2.00
C ALA A 47 8.10 -4.31 0.73
N VAL A 48 7.93 -2.98 0.79
CA VAL A 48 7.36 -2.19 -0.32
C VAL A 48 8.42 -1.49 -1.16
N ILE A 49 9.47 -0.96 -0.53
CA ILE A 49 10.54 -0.20 -1.21
C ILE A 49 11.91 -0.89 -1.14
N GLY A 50 12.03 -2.03 -0.44
CA GLY A 50 13.28 -2.81 -0.40
C GLY A 50 14.34 -2.26 0.54
N ARG A 51 14.00 -1.27 1.38
CA ARG A 51 14.88 -0.66 2.38
C ARG A 51 14.13 -0.45 3.69
N ALA A 52 14.70 -0.91 4.80
CA ALA A 52 14.16 -0.70 6.14
C ALA A 52 14.58 0.69 6.64
N VAL A 53 13.67 1.66 6.53
CA VAL A 53 13.88 3.05 6.96
C VAL A 53 12.60 3.56 7.63
N PRO A 54 12.68 4.48 8.61
CA PRO A 54 11.49 5.05 9.21
C PRO A 54 10.70 5.89 8.19
N PHE A 55 9.41 6.11 8.43
CA PHE A 55 8.59 6.91 7.51
C PHE A 55 9.11 8.34 7.31
N SER A 56 9.77 8.91 8.32
CA SER A 56 10.39 10.24 8.25
C SER A 56 11.52 10.37 7.21
N GLU A 57 12.12 9.26 6.78
CA GLU A 57 13.21 9.23 5.79
C GLU A 57 12.71 8.97 4.36
N LEU A 58 11.40 8.98 4.15
CA LEU A 58 10.80 8.75 2.85
C LEU A 58 10.72 10.02 2.01
N THR A 59 10.87 9.82 0.71
CA THR A 59 10.40 10.77 -0.29
C THR A 59 8.88 10.70 -0.44
N VAL A 60 8.27 11.74 -1.02
CA VAL A 60 6.82 11.74 -1.28
C VAL A 60 6.40 10.60 -2.21
N GLU A 61 7.21 10.24 -3.21
CA GLU A 61 6.90 9.11 -4.09
C GLU A 61 6.90 7.77 -3.35
N GLU A 62 7.88 7.52 -2.50
CA GLU A 62 7.94 6.29 -1.69
C GLU A 62 6.80 6.24 -0.67
N ALA A 63 6.50 7.38 -0.05
CA ALA A 63 5.38 7.49 0.87
C ALA A 63 4.04 7.22 0.19
N ASN A 64 3.82 7.74 -1.01
CA ASN A 64 2.64 7.44 -1.81
C ASN A 64 2.57 5.94 -2.13
N LYS A 65 3.69 5.33 -2.53
CA LYS A 65 3.75 3.88 -2.77
C LYS A 65 3.36 3.10 -1.52
N ILE A 66 3.92 3.43 -0.36
CA ILE A 66 3.58 2.77 0.91
C ILE A 66 2.11 2.96 1.26
N ALA A 67 1.58 4.17 1.15
CA ALA A 67 0.18 4.45 1.39
C ALA A 67 -0.74 3.64 0.46
N ALA A 68 -0.41 3.53 -0.83
CA ALA A 68 -1.16 2.71 -1.77
C ALA A 68 -1.18 1.24 -1.33
N HIS A 69 -0.02 0.73 -0.91
CA HIS A 69 0.13 -0.63 -0.43
C HIS A 69 -0.68 -0.90 0.85
N LEU A 70 -0.65 0.01 1.83
CA LEU A 70 -1.46 -0.09 3.04
C LEU A 70 -2.96 -0.06 2.73
N ASN A 71 -3.41 0.88 1.90
CA ASN A 71 -4.83 0.99 1.53
C ASN A 71 -5.37 -0.27 0.82
N VAL A 72 -4.60 -0.84 -0.11
CA VAL A 72 -4.99 -2.09 -0.79
C VAL A 72 -5.10 -3.25 0.21
N ARG A 73 -4.16 -3.36 1.14
CA ARG A 73 -4.19 -4.41 2.16
C ARG A 73 -5.31 -4.22 3.17
N ILE A 74 -5.58 -2.99 3.61
CA ILE A 74 -6.74 -2.67 4.45
C ILE A 74 -8.02 -3.10 3.74
N ALA A 75 -8.18 -2.75 2.46
CA ALA A 75 -9.35 -3.13 1.68
C ALA A 75 -9.48 -4.65 1.52
N LEU A 76 -8.38 -5.37 1.31
CA LEU A 76 -8.33 -6.83 1.25
C LEU A 76 -8.86 -7.45 2.54
N HIS A 77 -8.31 -7.08 3.70
CA HIS A 77 -8.68 -7.64 4.99
C HIS A 77 -10.08 -7.21 5.47
N THR A 78 -10.54 -6.03 5.06
CA THR A 78 -11.87 -5.52 5.42
C THR A 78 -12.99 -6.13 4.57
N HIS A 79 -12.79 -6.21 3.25
CA HIS A 79 -13.87 -6.49 2.30
C HIS A 79 -13.76 -7.83 1.58
N PHE A 80 -12.58 -8.42 1.55
CA PHE A 80 -12.29 -9.65 0.79
C PHE A 80 -11.67 -10.72 1.67
N ARG A 81 -11.87 -10.65 2.99
CA ARG A 81 -11.28 -11.57 3.98
C ARG A 81 -11.51 -13.05 3.65
N ASP A 82 -12.67 -13.38 3.07
CA ASP A 82 -13.05 -14.76 2.77
C ASP A 82 -12.32 -15.33 1.54
N THR A 83 -11.59 -14.48 0.81
CA THR A 83 -10.72 -14.88 -0.31
C THR A 83 -9.29 -15.16 0.11
N LEU A 84 -8.91 -14.83 1.35
CA LEU A 84 -7.56 -15.04 1.85
C LEU A 84 -7.27 -16.54 2.05
N PRO A 85 -6.04 -16.99 1.78
CA PRO A 85 -5.63 -18.34 2.12
C PRO A 85 -5.60 -18.53 3.64
N SER A 86 -5.67 -19.79 4.07
CA SER A 86 -5.48 -20.18 5.46
C SER A 86 -4.25 -21.11 5.56
N PRO A 87 -3.17 -20.68 6.23
CA PRO A 87 -3.00 -19.41 6.95
C PRO A 87 -2.87 -18.20 6.00
N PRO A 88 -3.19 -16.96 6.49
CA PRO A 88 -3.03 -15.76 5.69
C PRO A 88 -1.55 -15.51 5.37
N PRO A 89 -1.23 -14.93 4.19
CA PRO A 89 0.14 -14.66 3.80
C PRO A 89 0.76 -13.58 4.69
N SER A 90 2.09 -13.57 4.79
CA SER A 90 2.80 -12.45 5.43
C SER A 90 2.63 -11.16 4.64
N PHE A 91 2.86 -10.00 5.28
CA PHE A 91 2.76 -8.70 4.62
C PHE A 91 3.59 -8.65 3.32
N ALA A 92 4.83 -9.14 3.36
CA ALA A 92 5.72 -9.20 2.20
C ALA A 92 5.17 -10.09 1.05
N GLU A 93 4.46 -11.17 1.38
CA GLU A 93 3.95 -12.13 0.42
C GLU A 93 2.55 -11.80 -0.10
N GLU A 94 1.76 -10.99 0.63
CA GLU A 94 0.40 -10.61 0.25
C GLU A 94 0.32 -9.99 -1.14
N THR A 95 1.26 -9.10 -1.50
CA THR A 95 1.29 -8.50 -2.84
C THR A 95 1.59 -9.54 -3.91
N LYS A 96 2.52 -10.46 -3.65
CA LYS A 96 2.85 -11.54 -4.59
C LYS A 96 1.66 -12.48 -4.81
N TRP A 97 0.95 -12.81 -3.73
CA TRP A 97 -0.26 -13.62 -3.78
C TRP A 97 -1.39 -12.91 -4.52
N LEU A 98 -1.68 -11.63 -4.19
CA LEU A 98 -2.68 -10.82 -4.88
C LEU A 98 -2.40 -10.70 -6.38
N ASN A 99 -1.13 -10.56 -6.77
CA ASN A 99 -0.74 -10.48 -8.17
C ASN A 99 -1.00 -11.78 -8.96
N ALA A 100 -1.15 -12.92 -8.29
CA ALA A 100 -1.51 -14.18 -8.94
C ALA A 100 -2.98 -14.22 -9.40
N ASP A 101 -3.86 -13.42 -8.77
CA ASP A 101 -5.27 -13.27 -9.16
C ASP A 101 -5.55 -11.82 -9.55
N ARG A 102 -5.41 -11.53 -10.84
CA ARG A 102 -5.59 -10.18 -11.37
C ARG A 102 -7.01 -9.65 -11.17
N THR A 103 -8.03 -10.50 -11.27
CA THR A 103 -9.42 -10.10 -11.09
C THR A 103 -9.71 -9.72 -9.65
N LEU A 104 -9.16 -10.46 -8.69
CA LEU A 104 -9.24 -10.09 -7.28
C LEU A 104 -8.52 -8.76 -7.02
N LEU A 105 -7.28 -8.61 -7.52
CA LEU A 105 -6.50 -7.39 -7.35
C LEU A 105 -7.23 -6.15 -7.88
N ASP A 106 -7.81 -6.21 -9.08
CA ASP A 106 -8.57 -5.10 -9.67
C ASP A 106 -9.78 -4.72 -8.80
N ARG A 107 -10.47 -5.71 -8.22
CA ARG A 107 -11.60 -5.47 -7.29
C ARG A 107 -11.15 -4.85 -5.98
N VAL A 108 -10.01 -5.28 -5.44
CA VAL A 108 -9.43 -4.72 -4.21
C VAL A 108 -9.01 -3.27 -4.46
N ILE A 109 -8.32 -2.97 -5.56
CA ILE A 109 -7.94 -1.61 -5.97
C ILE A 109 -9.16 -0.71 -6.15
N ALA A 110 -10.19 -1.19 -6.86
CA ALA A 110 -11.44 -0.45 -7.03
C ALA A 110 -12.10 -0.09 -5.69
N ARG A 111 -11.88 -0.89 -4.66
CA ARG A 111 -12.38 -0.65 -3.30
C ARG A 111 -11.46 0.25 -2.47
N ALA A 112 -10.15 0.08 -2.57
CA ALA A 112 -9.14 0.88 -1.86
C ALA A 112 -9.07 2.32 -2.37
N GLY A 113 -9.32 2.52 -3.67
CA GLY A 113 -9.23 3.81 -4.36
C GLY A 113 -8.49 3.63 -5.67
N TRP A 114 -9.06 4.14 -6.77
CA TRP A 114 -8.49 4.02 -8.12
C TRP A 114 -7.08 4.60 -8.25
N ASP A 115 -6.75 5.58 -7.42
CA ASP A 115 -5.42 6.17 -7.34
C ASP A 115 -4.36 5.17 -6.86
N THR A 116 -4.73 4.14 -6.10
CA THR A 116 -3.79 3.06 -5.71
C THR A 116 -3.35 2.22 -6.90
N GLY A 117 -4.14 2.19 -7.98
CA GLY A 117 -3.86 1.39 -9.17
C GLY A 117 -2.51 1.71 -9.82
N GLU A 118 -2.02 2.94 -9.74
CA GLU A 118 -0.74 3.32 -10.35
C GLU A 118 0.48 2.58 -9.76
N TYR A 119 0.36 2.05 -8.53
CA TYR A 119 1.44 1.32 -7.84
C TYR A 119 1.33 -0.20 -7.96
N PHE A 120 0.22 -0.72 -8.50
CA PHE A 120 -0.05 -2.16 -8.61
C PHE A 120 -0.30 -2.63 -10.05
N LEU A 121 -0.84 -1.74 -10.88
CA LEU A 121 -1.08 -2.00 -12.28
C LEU A 121 0.15 -1.50 -13.03
N SER A 122 0.83 -2.39 -13.77
CA SER A 122 1.87 -1.94 -14.70
C SER A 122 1.29 -0.85 -15.61
N PRO A 123 2.05 0.21 -15.94
CA PRO A 123 1.60 1.22 -16.89
C PRO A 123 1.12 0.52 -18.16
N HIS A 124 0.00 0.99 -18.71
CA HIS A 124 -0.54 0.38 -19.92
C HIS A 124 0.56 0.44 -20.99
N PRO A 125 0.73 -0.57 -21.87
CA PRO A 125 1.77 -0.52 -22.90
C PRO A 125 1.70 0.74 -23.80
N LEU A 126 0.53 1.39 -23.84
CA LEU A 126 0.25 2.64 -24.56
C LEU A 126 0.72 3.90 -23.81
N ASP A 127 1.05 3.82 -22.53
CA ASP A 127 1.57 4.94 -21.72
C ASP A 127 3.09 5.15 -21.90
N LYS A 128 3.75 4.32 -22.73
CA LYS A 128 5.19 4.42 -23.07
C LYS A 128 5.49 5.29 -24.31
N VAL A 129 4.59 6.20 -24.69
CA VAL A 129 4.78 7.08 -25.86
C VAL A 129 5.21 8.48 -25.43
#